data_AF-A0A8W8L742-F1
#
_entry.id   AF-A0A8W8L742-F1
#
_cell.length_a   1.000
_cell.length_b   1.000
_cell.length_c   1.000
_cell.angle_alpha   90.00
_cell.angle_beta   90.00
_cell.angle_gamma   90.00
#
_symmetry.space_group_name_H-M   'P 1'
#
loop_
_entity.id
_entity.type
_entity.pdbx_description
1 polymer ?
#
loop_
_entity_poly.entity_id
_entity_poly.type
_entity_poly.pdbx_seq_one_letter_code
_entity_poly.pdbx_strand_id
1 'polypeptide(L)'
;PSYSYWTLSYIVSQQGAQKLLNQKPLGKMVPVDEYLPIMFNRHPQNDWKSNFTPRNLITMSAEPLLVEPTHYTGEPNYISDTENSFVVKPEESLQEGKSSKEEL
;
A
#
# COMPACT_ATOMS: atom_id res chain seq x y z
N PRO A 1 11.82 -6.57 13.49
CA PRO A 1 11.67 -5.78 12.25
C PRO A 1 11.20 -4.34 12.51
N SER A 2 11.81 -3.41 11.78
CA SER A 2 11.35 -2.04 11.59
C SER A 2 10.29 -1.98 10.48
N TYR A 3 10.06 -0.79 9.94
CA TYR A 3 9.37 -0.64 8.66
C TYR A 3 10.02 -1.49 7.58
N SER A 4 9.21 -2.10 6.72
CA SER A 4 9.68 -2.93 5.60
C SER A 4 9.26 -2.28 4.31
N TYR A 5 10.23 -1.93 3.47
CA TYR A 5 10.00 -1.54 2.10
C TYR A 5 9.92 -2.83 1.26
N TRP A 6 8.91 -2.93 0.40
CA TRP A 6 8.62 -4.07 -0.48
C TRP A 6 8.10 -5.35 0.22
N THR A 7 7.12 -5.98 -0.43
CA THR A 7 6.56 -7.27 0.03
C THR A 7 7.28 -8.43 -0.65
N LEU A 8 8.59 -8.57 -0.38
CA LEU A 8 9.48 -9.50 -1.10
C LEU A 8 9.32 -10.97 -0.66
N SER A 9 9.57 -11.28 0.62
CA SER A 9 9.55 -12.66 1.12
C SER A 9 9.00 -12.72 2.55
N TYR A 10 7.83 -13.34 2.70
CA TYR A 10 7.11 -13.43 3.97
C TYR A 10 6.57 -14.83 4.18
N ILE A 11 6.65 -15.29 5.42
CA ILE A 11 5.93 -16.46 5.90
C ILE A 11 4.87 -15.97 6.87
N VAL A 12 3.62 -16.35 6.63
CA VAL A 12 2.49 -15.96 7.48
C VAL A 12 1.91 -17.19 8.16
N SER A 13 1.78 -17.14 9.49
CA SER A 13 1.05 -18.17 10.22
C SER A 13 -0.46 -18.02 9.97
N GLN A 14 -1.22 -19.10 10.16
CA GLN A 14 -2.69 -19.04 10.09
C GLN A 14 -3.27 -17.94 11.00
N GLN A 15 -2.75 -17.81 12.22
CA GLN A 15 -3.18 -16.78 13.17
C GLN A 15 -2.85 -15.37 12.65
N GLY A 16 -1.66 -15.18 12.06
CA GLY A 16 -1.27 -13.92 11.44
C GLY A 16 -2.19 -13.54 10.29
N ALA A 17 -2.49 -14.51 9.40
CA ALA A 17 -3.41 -14.32 8.29
C ALA A 17 -4.82 -13.93 8.79
N GLN A 18 -5.32 -14.58 9.84
CA GLN A 18 -6.62 -14.24 10.41
C GLN A 18 -6.64 -12.81 10.98
N LYS A 19 -5.58 -12.36 11.66
CA LYS A 19 -5.46 -10.97 12.15
C LYS A 19 -5.50 -9.97 11.00
N LEU A 20 -4.82 -10.26 9.90
CA LEU A 20 -4.82 -9.43 8.69
C LEU A 20 -6.21 -9.38 8.03
N LEU A 21 -6.91 -10.51 7.92
CA LEU A 21 -8.25 -10.56 7.32
C LEU A 21 -9.33 -9.88 8.18
N ASN A 22 -9.23 -10.00 9.50
CA ASN A 22 -10.19 -9.43 10.45
C ASN A 22 -10.29 -7.89 10.38
N GLN A 23 -9.29 -7.22 9.80
CA GLN A 23 -9.35 -5.78 9.56
C GLN A 23 -10.23 -5.38 8.39
N LYS A 24 -10.75 -6.33 7.61
CA LYS A 24 -11.54 -6.08 6.39
C LYS A 24 -10.82 -5.14 5.40
N PRO A 25 -9.58 -5.47 4.98
CA PRO A 25 -8.72 -4.56 4.21
C PRO A 25 -9.30 -4.15 2.85
N LEU A 26 -10.15 -4.98 2.25
CA LEU A 26 -10.79 -4.67 0.96
C LEU A 26 -11.69 -3.42 1.00
N GLY A 27 -12.22 -3.04 2.18
CA GLY A 27 -13.02 -1.83 2.34
C GLY A 27 -12.22 -0.55 2.62
N LYS A 28 -10.89 -0.67 2.81
CA LYS A 28 -9.98 0.43 3.14
C LYS A 28 -8.58 0.09 2.62
N MET A 29 -8.50 -0.07 1.30
CA MET A 29 -7.30 -0.58 0.64
C MET A 29 -6.12 0.38 0.81
N VAL A 30 -4.98 -0.19 1.17
CA VAL A 30 -3.65 0.44 1.15
C VAL A 30 -2.67 -0.57 0.55
N PRO A 31 -1.53 -0.12 -0.01
CA PRO A 31 -0.49 -1.03 -0.49
C PRO A 31 -0.05 -2.01 0.61
N VAL A 32 0.31 -3.24 0.23
CA VAL A 32 0.57 -4.32 1.19
C VAL A 32 1.81 -4.07 2.06
N ASP A 33 2.82 -3.43 1.51
CA ASP A 33 4.03 -2.99 2.19
C ASP A 33 3.79 -1.84 3.18
N GLU A 34 2.70 -1.09 3.02
CA GLU A 34 2.20 -0.12 4.00
C GLU A 34 1.29 -0.82 5.03
N TYR A 35 0.47 -1.78 4.58
CA TYR A 35 -0.49 -2.50 5.41
C TYR A 35 0.18 -3.32 6.52
N LEU A 36 1.24 -4.07 6.20
CA LEU A 36 1.91 -4.92 7.18
C LEU A 36 2.50 -4.08 8.34
N PRO A 37 3.32 -3.02 8.10
CA PRO A 37 3.81 -2.14 9.16
C PRO A 37 2.71 -1.45 9.95
N ILE A 38 1.56 -1.14 9.35
CA ILE A 38 0.40 -0.67 10.11
C ILE A 38 -0.01 -1.74 11.13
N MET A 39 -0.17 -2.98 10.69
CA MET A 39 -0.70 -4.07 11.51
C MET A 39 0.23 -4.54 12.63
N PHE A 40 1.55 -4.42 12.46
CA PHE A 40 2.53 -4.63 13.55
C PHE A 40 2.96 -3.32 14.25
N ASN A 41 2.21 -2.23 14.04
CA ASN A 41 2.31 -0.95 14.74
C ASN A 41 3.70 -0.26 14.62
N ARG A 42 4.31 -0.32 13.44
CA ARG A 42 5.59 0.35 13.12
C ARG A 42 5.51 1.31 11.93
N HIS A 43 4.32 1.51 11.37
CA HIS A 43 4.11 2.49 10.30
C HIS A 43 4.33 3.94 10.79
N PRO A 44 5.03 4.81 10.03
CA PRO A 44 5.30 6.18 10.43
C PRO A 44 4.03 7.04 10.41
N GLN A 45 3.15 6.85 9.44
CA GLN A 45 1.98 7.71 9.27
C GLN A 45 0.85 7.36 10.24
N ASN A 46 0.51 8.31 11.13
CA ASN A 46 -0.51 8.11 12.17
C ASN A 46 -1.93 8.08 11.62
N ASP A 47 -2.22 8.92 10.62
CA ASP A 47 -3.54 8.99 9.98
C ASP A 47 -3.92 7.68 9.31
N TRP A 48 -2.93 6.93 8.82
CA TRP A 48 -3.18 5.63 8.20
C TRP A 48 -3.40 4.57 9.28
N LYS A 49 -2.56 4.55 10.32
CA LYS A 49 -2.72 3.63 11.46
C LYS A 49 -4.07 3.77 12.17
N SER A 50 -4.62 4.98 12.27
CA SER A 50 -5.89 5.22 12.96
C SER A 50 -7.06 4.45 12.34
N ASN A 51 -6.97 4.15 11.04
CA ASN A 51 -7.96 3.37 10.30
C ASN A 51 -7.90 1.86 10.59
N PHE A 52 -6.88 1.36 11.30
CA PHE A 52 -6.68 -0.07 11.56
C PHE A 52 -6.46 -0.34 13.04
N THR A 53 -7.33 -1.15 13.63
CA THR A 53 -7.27 -1.53 15.05
C THR A 53 -7.97 -2.88 15.25
N PRO A 54 -7.45 -3.79 16.10
CA PRO A 54 -6.19 -3.70 16.84
C PRO A 54 -4.96 -3.97 15.97
N ARG A 55 -3.84 -3.27 16.24
CA ARG A 55 -2.55 -3.44 15.56
C ARG A 55 -1.61 -4.35 16.36
N ASN A 56 -1.99 -5.62 16.49
CA ASN A 56 -1.33 -6.60 17.35
C ASN A 56 -0.71 -7.78 16.57
N LEU A 57 -0.33 -7.55 15.31
CA LEU A 57 0.41 -8.54 14.53
C LEU A 57 1.83 -8.65 15.08
N ILE A 58 2.24 -9.86 15.46
CA ILE A 58 3.61 -10.14 15.89
C ILE A 58 4.43 -10.41 14.64
N THR A 59 5.57 -9.74 14.49
CA THR A 59 6.42 -9.86 13.30
C THR A 59 7.87 -10.04 13.72
N MET A 60 8.57 -10.94 13.02
CA MET A 60 9.99 -11.25 13.23
C MET A 60 10.74 -11.07 11.90
N SER A 61 12.04 -10.79 12.00
CA SER A 61 12.95 -10.74 10.85
C SER A 61 14.18 -11.55 11.19
N ALA A 62 14.76 -12.21 10.19
CA ALA A 62 16.11 -12.73 10.29
C ALA A 62 17.12 -11.58 10.18
N GLU A 63 18.29 -11.78 10.78
CA GLU A 63 19.49 -10.98 10.57
C GLU A 63 20.68 -11.95 10.47
N PRO A 64 21.36 -12.05 9.31
CA PRO A 64 21.16 -11.29 8.07
C PRO A 64 19.85 -11.63 7.34
N LEU A 65 19.46 -10.81 6.35
CA LEU A 65 18.29 -11.07 5.51
C LEU A 65 18.49 -12.35 4.69
N LEU A 66 17.42 -13.14 4.56
CA LEU A 66 17.43 -14.36 3.75
C LEU A 66 17.19 -14.10 2.27
N VAL A 67 16.42 -13.05 1.96
CA VAL A 67 16.13 -12.58 0.61
C VAL A 67 16.17 -11.05 0.65
N GLU A 68 16.88 -10.46 -0.28
CA GLU A 68 17.00 -9.01 -0.46
C GLU A 68 16.97 -8.67 -1.95
N PRO A 69 16.55 -7.45 -2.33
CA PRO A 69 16.54 -7.04 -3.72
C PRO A 69 17.98 -6.93 -4.25
N THR A 70 18.14 -7.18 -5.54
CA THR A 70 19.44 -7.04 -6.22
C THR A 70 19.80 -5.59 -6.51
N HIS A 71 18.79 -4.71 -6.61
CA HIS A 71 18.94 -3.28 -6.83
C HIS A 71 17.91 -2.51 -5.97
N TYR A 72 18.34 -1.40 -5.40
CA TYR A 72 17.51 -0.49 -4.61
C TYR A 72 17.08 0.73 -5.42
N THR A 73 16.01 1.41 -4.98
CA THR A 73 15.58 2.68 -5.57
C THR A 73 16.75 3.68 -5.66
N GLY A 74 16.98 4.21 -6.86
CA GLY A 74 18.06 5.15 -7.15
C GLY A 74 19.38 4.50 -7.62
N GLU A 75 19.50 3.18 -7.57
CA GLU A 75 20.67 2.49 -8.11
C GLU A 75 20.62 2.36 -9.65
N PRO A 76 21.78 2.31 -10.33
CA PRO A 76 21.82 2.06 -11.76
C PRO A 76 21.08 0.77 -12.14
N ASN A 77 20.28 0.82 -13.20
CA ASN A 77 19.46 -0.31 -13.68
C ASN A 77 18.33 -0.77 -12.73
N TYR A 78 18.01 -0.01 -11.69
CA TYR A 78 16.75 -0.21 -10.97
C TYR A 78 15.57 0.09 -11.91
N ILE A 79 14.63 -0.85 -12.00
CA ILE A 79 13.42 -0.75 -12.83
C ILE A 79 12.22 -1.02 -11.93
N SER A 80 11.21 -0.15 -11.99
CA SER A 80 9.95 -0.31 -11.29
C SER A 80 8.79 0.08 -12.19
N ASP A 81 7.73 -0.72 -12.17
CA ASP A 81 6.46 -0.49 -12.86
C ASP A 81 5.44 0.28 -12.00
N THR A 82 5.75 0.49 -10.72
CA THR A 82 4.86 1.14 -9.74
C THR A 82 5.40 2.47 -9.22
N GLU A 83 6.72 2.66 -9.23
CA GLU A 83 7.35 3.89 -8.75
C GLU A 83 7.12 5.07 -9.72
N ASN A 84 6.90 6.28 -9.17
CA ASN A 84 6.67 7.53 -9.93
C ASN A 84 5.45 7.48 -10.88
N SER A 85 4.46 6.63 -10.58
CA SER A 85 3.19 6.59 -11.31
C SER A 85 2.44 7.92 -11.24
N PHE A 86 1.79 8.33 -12.33
CA PHE A 86 0.96 9.52 -12.36
C PHE A 86 -0.37 9.27 -11.63
N VAL A 87 -0.87 10.28 -10.92
CA VAL A 87 -2.21 10.22 -10.33
C VAL A 87 -3.24 10.30 -11.46
N VAL A 88 -4.01 9.23 -11.67
CA VAL A 88 -5.14 9.24 -12.59
C VAL A 88 -6.23 10.12 -11.99
N LYS A 89 -6.51 11.25 -12.64
CA LYS A 89 -7.70 12.04 -12.32
C LYS A 89 -8.93 11.28 -12.82
N PRO A 90 -10.03 11.21 -12.06
CA PRO A 90 -11.29 10.72 -12.59
C PRO A 90 -11.65 11.50 -13.85
N GLU A 91 -12.09 10.83 -14.92
CA GLU A 91 -12.64 11.52 -16.08
C GLU A 91 -13.78 12.42 -15.61
N GLU A 92 -13.67 13.72 -15.87
CA GLU A 92 -14.81 14.62 -15.73
C GLU A 92 -15.91 14.06 -16.61
N SER A 93 -17.03 13.66 -16.00
CA SER A 93 -18.21 13.24 -16.73
C SER A 93 -18.56 14.33 -17.73
N LEU A 94 -18.43 14.03 -19.03
CA LEU A 94 -18.88 14.90 -20.11
C LEU A 94 -20.31 15.35 -19.80
N GLN A 95 -20.48 16.59 -19.35
CA GLN A 95 -21.82 17.16 -19.22
C GLN A 95 -22.37 17.33 -20.63
N GLU A 96 -23.33 16.48 -21.00
CA GLU A 96 -24.27 16.76 -22.08
C GLU A 96 -25.06 18.03 -21.71
N GLY A 97 -24.57 19.17 -22.19
CA GLY A 97 -25.07 20.51 -21.87
C GLY A 97 -25.52 21.26 -23.11
N LYS A 98 -26.68 20.83 -23.66
CA LYS A 98 -27.70 21.61 -24.37
C LYS A 98 -27.30 22.49 -25.57
N SER A 99 -27.87 22.09 -26.72
CA SER A 99 -28.23 22.96 -27.82
C SER A 99 -29.11 24.13 -27.34
N SER A 100 -28.73 25.35 -27.71
CA SER A 100 -29.67 26.46 -27.90
C SER A 100 -29.20 27.31 -29.09
N LYS A 101 -30.08 27.35 -30.09
CA LYS A 101 -30.11 28.23 -31.25
C LYS A 101 -30.11 29.72 -30.84
N GLU A 102 -29.63 30.55 -31.79
CA GLU A 102 -29.98 31.96 -32.06
C GLU A 102 -29.65 32.95 -30.92
N GLU A 103 -29.07 34.15 -31.13
CA GLU A 103 -29.35 35.20 -32.11
C GLU A 103 -28.13 36.12 -32.36
N LEU A 104 -28.08 36.63 -33.60
CA LEU A 104 -27.41 37.83 -34.16
C LEU A 104 -25.88 37.88 -34.29
#